data_AF-A0A7C3JUR7-F1
#
_entry.id   AF-A0A7C3JUR7-F1
#
_cell.length_a   1.000
_cell.length_b   1.000
_cell.length_c   1.000
_cell.angle_alpha   90.00
_cell.angle_beta   90.00
_cell.angle_gamma   90.00
#
_symmetry.space_group_name_H-M   'P 1'
#
loop_
_entity.id
_entity.type
_entity.pdbx_description
1 polymer ?
#
loop_
_entity_poly.entity_id
_entity_poly.type
_entity_poly.pdbx_seq_one_letter_code
_entity_poly.pdbx_strand_id
1 'polypeptide(L)' 'MACAMCHPFASDTHPHEFPKFQEQMQEFATLRDMINWCIENPNEGERIDVNSPAMKALEAYTYYSNKGSVLDAGKH' A
#
# COMPACT_ATOMS: atom_id res chain seq x y z
N MET A 1 0.89 -6.46 14.83
CA MET A 1 2.11 -6.79 14.04
C MET A 1 2.70 -5.51 13.44
N ALA A 2 3.98 -5.47 13.05
CA ALA A 2 4.52 -4.30 12.34
C ALA A 2 4.56 -4.57 10.84
N CYS A 3 4.33 -3.55 10.00
CA CYS A 3 4.32 -3.68 8.53
C CYS A 3 5.61 -4.34 8.00
N ALA A 4 6.74 -4.00 8.61
CA ALA A 4 8.06 -4.48 8.24
C ALA A 4 8.28 -5.99 8.48
N MET A 5 7.38 -6.67 9.20
CA MET A 5 7.45 -8.13 9.34
C MET A 5 7.08 -8.86 8.05
N CYS A 6 6.22 -8.25 7.22
CA CYS A 6 5.82 -8.78 5.91
C CYS A 6 6.50 -8.04 4.76
N HIS A 7 6.68 -6.72 4.89
CA HIS A 7 7.28 -5.86 3.88
C HIS A 7 8.43 -5.01 4.46
N PRO A 8 9.61 -5.60 4.74
CA PRO A 8 10.78 -4.85 5.21
C PRO A 8 11.10 -3.67 4.28
N PHE A 9 11.22 -2.47 4.82
CA PHE A 9 11.48 -1.24 4.04
C PHE A 9 10.48 -0.98 2.90
N ALA A 10 9.24 -1.46 3.02
CA ALA A 10 8.22 -1.43 1.96
C ALA A 10 8.60 -2.22 0.68
N SER A 11 9.43 -3.26 0.81
CA SER A 11 9.75 -4.19 -0.27
C SER A 11 8.50 -4.92 -0.78
N ASP A 12 8.48 -5.24 -2.07
CA ASP A 12 7.42 -6.01 -2.73
C ASP A 12 5.99 -5.44 -2.59
N THR A 13 5.88 -4.14 -2.31
CA THR A 13 4.59 -3.42 -2.26
C THR A 13 4.17 -2.86 -3.62
N HIS A 14 5.10 -2.76 -4.57
CA HIS A 14 4.86 -2.35 -5.96
C HIS A 14 3.97 -1.10 -6.13
N PRO A 15 4.28 0.03 -5.46
CA PRO A 15 3.42 1.22 -5.45
C PRO A 15 3.27 1.88 -6.83
N HIS A 16 4.19 1.62 -7.76
CA HIS A 16 4.19 2.13 -9.13
C HIS A 16 3.20 1.41 -10.07
N GLU A 17 2.59 0.33 -9.61
CA GLU A 17 1.57 -0.42 -10.35
C GLU A 17 0.14 0.00 -9.97
N PHE A 18 -0.01 0.77 -8.88
CA PHE A 18 -1.31 1.25 -8.46
C PHE A 18 -1.76 2.48 -9.27
N PRO A 19 -3.07 2.61 -9.56
CA PRO A 19 -4.17 1.72 -9.17
C PRO A 19 -4.21 0.41 -9.98
N LYS A 20 -4.63 -0.69 -9.34
CA LYS A 20 -4.74 -2.01 -9.98
C LYS A 20 -5.87 -2.86 -9.42
N PHE A 21 -6.25 -3.91 -10.12
CA PHE A 21 -7.20 -4.89 -9.61
C PHE A 21 -6.52 -5.70 -8.49
N GLN A 22 -7.14 -5.79 -7.33
CA GLN A 22 -6.60 -6.55 -6.21
C GLN A 22 -7.45 -7.79 -5.99
N GLU A 23 -6.86 -8.96 -6.24
CA GLU A 23 -7.55 -10.25 -6.13
C GLU A 23 -8.10 -10.48 -4.72
N GLN A 24 -7.39 -10.03 -3.69
CA GLN A 24 -7.81 -10.17 -2.29
C GLN A 24 -9.04 -9.31 -1.96
N MET A 25 -9.26 -8.23 -2.71
CA MET A 25 -10.41 -7.33 -2.53
C MET A 25 -11.51 -7.57 -3.57
N GLN A 26 -11.22 -8.28 -4.66
CA GLN A 26 -12.11 -8.48 -5.82
C GLN A 26 -12.60 -7.16 -6.44
N GLU A 27 -11.78 -6.12 -6.36
CA GLU A 27 -12.08 -4.79 -6.90
C GLU A 27 -10.80 -4.03 -7.31
N PHE A 28 -10.96 -2.92 -8.02
CA PHE A 28 -9.85 -2.00 -8.27
C PHE A 28 -9.54 -1.18 -7.03
N ALA A 29 -8.28 -1.20 -6.61
CA ALA A 29 -7.81 -0.53 -5.40
C ALA A 29 -6.73 0.50 -5.72
N THR A 30 -6.71 1.58 -4.95
CA THR A 30 -5.57 2.49 -4.87
C THR A 30 -4.54 1.95 -3.87
N LEU A 31 -3.33 2.55 -3.86
CA LEU A 31 -2.33 2.21 -2.84
C LEU A 31 -2.85 2.46 -1.42
N ARG A 32 -3.63 3.52 -1.20
CA ARG A 32 -4.20 3.86 0.11
C ARG A 32 -5.26 2.85 0.56
N ASP A 33 -6.04 2.33 -0.38
CA ASP A 33 -7.00 1.27 -0.09
C ASP A 33 -6.26 0.02 0.38
N MET A 34 -5.16 -0.35 -0.29
CA MET A 34 -4.33 -1.47 0.14
C MET A 34 -3.61 -1.23 1.46
N ILE A 35 -3.15 -0.01 1.74
CA ILE A 35 -2.58 0.32 3.06
C ILE A 35 -3.61 0.08 4.16
N ASN A 36 -4.84 0.59 4.00
CA ASN A 36 -5.90 0.35 4.98
C ASN A 36 -6.31 -1.13 5.05
N TRP A 37 -6.38 -1.83 3.91
CA TRP A 37 -6.65 -3.26 3.88
C TRP A 37 -5.59 -4.05 4.69
N CYS A 38 -4.31 -3.70 4.55
CA CYS A 38 -3.22 -4.29 5.35
C CYS A 38 -3.30 -3.92 6.84
N ILE A 39 -3.83 -2.75 7.19
CA ILE A 39 -4.06 -2.38 8.60
C ILE A 39 -5.19 -3.21 9.18
N GLU A 40 -6.31 -3.33 8.46
CA GLU A 40 -7.53 -3.97 8.95
C GLU A 40 -7.41 -5.51 8.99
N ASN A 41 -6.84 -6.13 7.95
CA ASN A 41 -6.90 -7.58 7.78
C ASN A 41 -5.73 -8.32 8.44
N PRO A 42 -4.47 -8.21 7.97
CA PRO A 42 -3.36 -8.94 8.57
C PRO A 42 -2.87 -8.34 9.90
N ASN A 43 -3.12 -7.05 10.13
CA ASN A 43 -2.66 -6.38 11.35
C ASN A 43 -3.76 -6.20 12.42
N GLU A 44 -5.02 -6.45 12.07
CA GLU A 44 -6.19 -6.29 12.97
C GLU A 44 -6.23 -4.91 13.67
N GLY A 45 -5.78 -3.88 12.95
CA GLY A 45 -5.70 -2.50 13.42
C GLY A 45 -6.92 -1.66 13.02
N GLU A 46 -6.97 -0.43 13.54
CA GLU A 46 -8.01 0.53 13.19
C GLU A 46 -7.68 1.26 11.88
N ARG A 47 -8.66 1.33 10.98
CA ARG A 47 -8.60 2.11 9.74
C ARG A 47 -8.15 3.54 10.01
N ILE A 48 -7.24 4.06 9.19
CA ILE A 48 -6.85 5.46 9.25
C ILE A 48 -7.53 6.27 8.14
N ASP A 49 -7.80 7.55 8.41
CA ASP A 49 -8.34 8.48 7.42
C ASP A 49 -7.36 8.59 6.23
N VAL A 50 -7.90 8.42 5.02
CA VAL A 50 -7.17 8.47 3.75
C VAL A 50 -6.51 9.83 3.48
N ASN A 51 -6.94 10.88 4.16
CA ASN A 51 -6.38 12.23 4.09
C ASN A 51 -5.47 12.58 5.28
N SER A 52 -5.37 11.68 6.27
CA SER A 52 -4.57 11.91 7.47
C SER A 52 -3.08 12.10 7.16
N PRO A 53 -2.33 12.83 8.03
CA PRO A 53 -0.88 12.90 7.93
C PRO A 53 -0.21 11.52 7.95
N ALA A 54 -0.76 10.57 8.71
CA ALA A 54 -0.23 9.20 8.80
C ALA A 54 -0.35 8.46 7.46
N MET A 55 -1.51 8.51 6.80
CA MET A 55 -1.69 7.88 5.49
C MET A 55 -0.73 8.48 4.46
N LYS A 56 -0.61 9.80 4.41
CA LYS A 56 0.30 10.50 3.50
C LYS A 56 1.76 10.13 3.75
N ALA A 57 2.16 9.99 5.02
CA ALA A 57 3.51 9.58 5.40
C ALA A 57 3.82 8.14 4.95
N LEU A 58 2.88 7.21 5.14
CA LEU A 58 3.02 5.82 4.70
C LEU A 58 3.12 5.74 3.17
N GLU A 59 2.21 6.40 2.45
CA GLU A 59 2.22 6.44 0.99
C GLU A 59 3.54 7.02 0.45
N ALA A 60 3.98 8.17 0.98
CA ALA A 60 5.23 8.81 0.57
C ALA A 60 6.45 7.93 0.85
N TYR A 61 6.49 7.27 2.02
CA TYR A 61 7.56 6.34 2.35
C TYR A 61 7.60 5.15 1.40
N THR A 62 6.45 4.55 1.08
CA THR A 62 6.36 3.42 0.15
C THR A 62 6.88 3.81 -1.24
N TYR A 63 6.49 4.98 -1.77
CA TYR A 63 7.04 5.48 -3.03
C TYR A 63 8.54 5.77 -2.96
N TYR A 64 9.01 6.40 -1.88
CA TYR A 64 10.43 6.69 -1.69
C TYR A 64 11.28 5.42 -1.69
N SER A 65 10.83 4.37 -0.99
CA SER A 65 11.51 3.08 -0.93
C SER A 65 11.57 2.37 -2.28
N ASN A 66 10.60 2.62 -3.16
CA ASN A 66 10.52 2.04 -4.51
C ASN A 66 10.94 3.03 -5.61
N LYS A 67 11.79 4.01 -5.28
CA LYS A 67 12.28 4.99 -6.24
C LYS A 67 13.01 4.33 -7.41
N GLY A 68 12.82 4.88 -8.62
CA GLY A 68 13.44 4.37 -9.84
C GLY A 68 12.63 3.28 -10.56
N SER A 69 11.55 2.79 -9.96
CA SER A 69 10.58 1.95 -10.68
C SER A 69 9.91 2.73 -11.82
N VAL A 70 9.67 2.04 -12.93
CA VAL A 70 8.89 2.58 -14.06
C VAL A 70 7.42 2.53 -13.68
N LEU A 71 6.69 3.62 -13.91
CA LEU A 71 5.24 3.66 -13.69
C LEU A 71 4.56 2.68 -14.67
N ASP A 72 3.80 1.73 -14.14
CA ASP A 72 3.22 0.61 -14.89
C ASP A 72 1.83 0.27 -14.29
N ALA A 73 0.95 1.28 -14.29
CA ALA A 73 -0.33 1.21 -13.59
C ALA A 73 -1.28 0.14 -14.17
N GLY A 74 -1.99 -0.57 -13.29
CA GLY A 74 -2.91 -1.65 -13.66
C GLY A 74 -2.22 -2.98 -13.95
N LYS A 75 -0.92 -3.09 -13.69
CA LYS A 75 -0.18 -4.33 -13.80
C LYS A 75 -0.46 -5.25 -12.61
N HIS A 76 -0.69 -6.52 -12.95
CA HIS A 76 -1.22 -7.58 -12.10
C HIS A 76 -2.72 -7.41 -11.83
#